data_AF-A0A0C4EZ12-F1
#
_entry.id   AF-A0A0C4EZ12-F1
#
_cell.length_a   1.000
_cell.length_b   1.000
_cell.length_c   1.000
_cell.angle_alpha   90.00
_cell.angle_beta   90.00
_cell.angle_gamma   90.00
#
_symmetry.space_group_name_H-M   'P 1'
#
loop_
_entity.id
_entity.type
_entity.pdbx_description
1 polymer ?
#
loop_
_entity_poly.entity_id
_entity_poly.type
_entity_poly.pdbx_seq_one_letter_code
_entity_poly.pdbx_strand_id
1 'polypeptide(L)'
;MTTSSTRDQMASLPMSYQEIMIPTSCAMMIGFASGATTSGKLAGYQFMVENLHRLPQTRSNWFFFQKTKNYKVILGGFKGGLKTGAKLGAWTAGFCTLKEAFTLVPALERRKSLAGALSGFNIALGASLFYRLRPTISPQRLLLGTLMGLCAGLAEDMKSHLQEENPPIPETT
;
A
#
# COMPACT_ATOMS: atom_id res chain seq x y z
N MET A 1 -32.62 -25.81 -5.85
CA MET A 1 -31.20 -25.81 -5.41
C MET A 1 -30.74 -24.37 -5.36
N THR A 2 -30.54 -23.87 -4.14
CA THR A 2 -30.46 -22.45 -3.78
C THR A 2 -29.03 -22.09 -3.36
N THR A 3 -28.12 -21.89 -4.32
CA THR A 3 -26.71 -21.56 -4.02
C THR A 3 -26.17 -20.33 -4.76
N SER A 4 -26.99 -19.62 -5.55
CA SER A 4 -26.56 -18.39 -6.24
C SER A 4 -26.70 -17.09 -5.41
N SER A 5 -27.51 -17.09 -4.35
CA SER A 5 -27.86 -15.85 -3.62
C SER A 5 -26.70 -15.20 -2.85
N THR A 6 -25.68 -15.96 -2.44
CA THR A 6 -24.65 -15.43 -1.54
C THR A 6 -23.63 -14.53 -2.24
N ARG A 7 -23.31 -14.76 -3.53
CA ARG A 7 -22.40 -13.90 -4.30
C ARG A 7 -23.07 -12.57 -4.66
N ASP A 8 -24.34 -12.61 -5.02
CA ASP A 8 -25.11 -11.42 -5.39
C ASP A 8 -25.53 -10.59 -4.16
N GLN A 9 -25.77 -11.22 -3.00
CA GLN A 9 -25.99 -10.51 -1.72
C GLN A 9 -24.71 -9.94 -1.11
N MET A 10 -23.54 -10.49 -1.40
CA MET A 10 -22.25 -9.87 -1.02
C MET A 10 -21.91 -8.67 -1.91
N ALA A 11 -22.38 -8.67 -3.17
CA ALA A 11 -22.20 -7.58 -4.13
C ALA A 11 -23.07 -6.34 -3.82
N SER A 12 -24.09 -6.45 -2.97
CA SER A 12 -25.02 -5.35 -2.64
C SER A 12 -24.72 -4.63 -1.32
N LEU A 13 -23.60 -4.94 -0.66
CA LEU A 13 -23.11 -4.10 0.44
C LEU A 13 -22.55 -2.79 -0.14
N PRO A 14 -22.85 -1.62 0.45
CA PRO A 14 -22.39 -0.30 -0.03
C PRO A 14 -20.87 -0.08 0.08
N MET A 15 -20.11 -1.14 0.43
CA MET A 15 -18.68 -1.15 0.69
C MET A 15 -18.11 -2.38 -0.04
N SER A 16 -17.53 -2.18 -1.22
CA SER A 16 -16.93 -3.29 -1.96
C SER A 16 -15.63 -3.70 -1.28
N TYR A 17 -15.72 -4.63 -0.34
CA TYR A 17 -14.57 -5.19 0.40
C TYR A 17 -13.42 -5.60 -0.53
N GLN A 18 -13.74 -6.02 -1.75
CA GLN A 18 -12.79 -6.39 -2.78
C GLN A 18 -11.97 -5.18 -3.29
N GLU A 19 -12.59 -3.99 -3.44
CA GLU A 19 -11.90 -2.77 -3.87
C GLU A 19 -10.96 -2.22 -2.79
N ILE A 20 -11.17 -2.52 -1.51
CA ILE A 20 -10.25 -2.14 -0.43
C ILE A 20 -9.18 -3.21 -0.21
N MET A 21 -9.56 -4.48 -0.09
CA MET A 21 -8.65 -5.54 0.37
C MET A 21 -7.51 -5.79 -0.64
N ILE A 22 -7.82 -5.82 -1.94
CA ILE A 22 -6.82 -6.09 -2.99
C ILE A 22 -5.71 -5.02 -2.99
N PRO A 23 -5.98 -3.71 -3.17
CA PRO A 23 -4.92 -2.72 -3.19
C PRO A 23 -4.18 -2.61 -1.86
N THR A 24 -4.86 -2.81 -0.73
CA THR A 24 -4.23 -2.78 0.60
C THR A 24 -3.24 -3.92 0.78
N SER A 25 -3.60 -5.14 0.39
CA SER A 25 -2.70 -6.30 0.45
C SER A 25 -1.50 -6.16 -0.49
N CYS A 26 -1.72 -5.66 -1.72
CA CYS A 26 -0.65 -5.35 -2.67
C CYS A 26 0.32 -4.30 -2.11
N ALA A 27 -0.20 -3.19 -1.56
CA ALA A 27 0.60 -2.15 -0.94
C ALA A 27 1.40 -2.66 0.26
N MET A 28 0.81 -3.53 1.07
CA MET A 28 1.49 -4.18 2.19
C MET A 28 2.64 -5.08 1.73
N MET A 29 2.45 -5.86 0.66
CA MET A 29 3.50 -6.73 0.11
C MET A 29 4.66 -5.92 -0.50
N ILE A 30 4.34 -4.90 -1.30
CA ILE A 30 5.35 -3.99 -1.88
C ILE A 30 6.10 -3.26 -0.76
N GLY A 31 5.39 -2.77 0.25
CA GLY A 31 5.96 -2.12 1.42
C GLY A 31 6.82 -3.04 2.27
N PHE A 32 6.42 -4.30 2.41
CA PHE A 32 7.22 -5.32 3.09
C PHE A 32 8.52 -5.59 2.35
N ALA A 33 8.48 -5.82 1.04
CA ALA A 33 9.66 -6.08 0.22
C ALA A 33 10.65 -4.88 0.25
N SER A 34 10.13 -3.66 0.08
CA SER A 34 10.95 -2.44 0.17
C SER A 34 11.55 -2.25 1.57
N GLY A 35 10.75 -2.40 2.63
CA GLY A 35 11.23 -2.27 4.01
C GLY A 35 12.23 -3.35 4.42
N ALA A 36 12.03 -4.58 3.96
CA ALA A 36 12.89 -5.71 4.26
C ALA A 36 14.27 -5.57 3.61
N THR A 37 14.33 -5.12 2.36
CA THR A 37 15.60 -4.89 1.66
C THR A 37 16.41 -3.75 2.29
N THR A 38 15.78 -2.60 2.57
CA THR A 38 16.48 -1.47 3.20
C THR A 38 16.94 -1.80 4.62
N SER A 39 16.09 -2.43 5.43
CA SER A 39 16.42 -2.73 6.83
C SER A 39 17.41 -3.89 6.96
N GLY A 40 17.33 -4.88 6.06
CA GLY A 40 18.30 -5.97 5.98
C GLY A 40 19.71 -5.47 5.63
N LYS A 41 19.84 -4.55 4.67
CA LYS A 41 21.12 -3.90 4.34
C LYS A 41 21.70 -3.16 5.54
N LEU A 42 20.87 -2.38 6.24
CA LEU A 42 21.30 -1.62 7.41
C LEU A 42 21.79 -2.54 8.55
N ALA A 43 21.05 -3.61 8.86
CA ALA A 43 21.47 -4.61 9.83
C ALA A 43 22.79 -5.31 9.43
N GLY A 44 22.99 -5.54 8.13
CA GLY A 44 24.23 -6.08 7.59
C GLY A 44 25.42 -5.14 7.79
N TYR A 45 25.26 -3.84 7.51
CA TYR A 45 26.31 -2.85 7.74
C TYR A 45 26.63 -2.69 9.22
N GLN A 46 25.60 -2.65 10.08
CA GLN A 46 25.80 -2.59 11.52
C GLN A 46 26.58 -3.80 12.03
N PHE A 47 26.24 -5.02 11.60
CA PHE A 47 27.00 -6.22 11.95
C PHE A 47 28.45 -6.15 11.50
N MET A 48 28.71 -5.64 10.29
CA MET A 48 30.06 -5.47 9.79
C MET A 48 30.84 -4.50 10.67
N VAL A 49 30.30 -3.32 10.96
CA VAL A 49 30.93 -2.31 11.84
C VAL A 49 31.23 -2.89 13.22
N GLU A 50 30.26 -3.58 13.85
CA GLU A 50 30.44 -4.24 15.15
C GLU A 50 31.58 -5.27 15.14
N ASN A 51 31.81 -5.95 14.01
CA ASN A 51 32.76 -7.05 13.90
C ASN A 51 33.99 -6.75 13.03
N LEU A 52 34.24 -5.48 12.68
CA LEU A 52 35.44 -5.09 11.90
C LEU A 52 36.73 -5.57 12.58
N HIS A 53 36.73 -5.64 13.91
CA HIS A 53 37.87 -6.12 14.70
C HIS A 53 37.94 -7.65 14.88
N ARG A 54 36.90 -8.40 14.49
CA ARG A 54 36.80 -9.87 14.62
C ARG A 54 36.55 -10.55 13.28
N LEU A 55 37.35 -10.22 12.29
CA LEU A 55 37.25 -10.83 10.97
C LEU A 55 37.71 -12.31 11.02
N PRO A 56 36.98 -13.23 10.38
CA PRO A 56 37.32 -14.65 10.43
C PRO A 56 38.64 -14.93 9.68
N GLN A 57 39.60 -15.55 10.37
CA GLN A 57 40.90 -15.96 9.80
C GLN A 57 40.91 -17.44 9.34
N THR A 58 39.97 -18.26 9.83
CA THR A 58 39.88 -19.69 9.52
C THR A 58 38.58 -20.02 8.77
N ARG A 59 38.59 -21.10 7.98
CA ARG A 59 37.41 -21.57 7.20
C ARG A 59 36.20 -21.88 8.08
N SER A 60 36.42 -22.48 9.25
CA SER A 60 35.35 -22.80 10.22
C SER A 60 34.71 -21.53 10.79
N ASN A 61 35.52 -20.56 11.22
CA ASN A 61 35.01 -19.29 11.75
C ASN A 61 34.27 -18.47 10.69
N TRP A 62 34.67 -18.55 9.42
CA TRP A 62 33.98 -17.88 8.33
C TRP A 62 32.52 -18.34 8.18
N PHE A 63 32.28 -19.65 8.31
CA PHE A 63 30.92 -20.22 8.26
C PHE A 63 30.04 -19.69 9.40
N PHE A 64 30.52 -19.73 10.65
CA PHE A 64 29.76 -19.22 11.80
C PHE A 64 29.52 -17.71 11.73
N PHE A 65 30.49 -16.97 11.20
CA PHE A 65 30.37 -15.54 10.96
C PHE A 65 29.23 -15.24 9.97
N GLN A 66 29.22 -15.91 8.81
CA GLN A 66 28.21 -15.71 7.79
C GLN A 66 26.82 -16.17 8.25
N LYS A 67 26.74 -17.27 9.00
CA LYS A 67 25.48 -17.75 9.60
C LYS A 67 24.90 -16.70 10.55
N THR A 68 25.72 -16.14 11.43
CA THR A 68 25.30 -15.09 12.38
C THR A 68 24.88 -13.81 11.66
N LYS A 69 25.63 -13.40 10.62
CA LYS A 69 25.28 -12.27 9.76
C LYS A 69 23.91 -12.47 9.11
N ASN A 70 23.67 -13.63 8.52
CA ASN A 70 22.41 -13.93 7.84
C ASN A 70 21.23 -13.89 8.81
N TYR A 71 21.35 -14.40 10.04
CA TYR A 71 20.26 -14.30 11.03
C TYR A 71 19.94 -12.86 11.41
N LYS A 72 20.96 -12.03 11.69
CA LYS A 72 20.76 -10.61 12.02
C LYS A 72 20.12 -9.85 10.85
N VAL A 73 20.55 -10.13 9.62
CA VAL A 73 19.99 -9.54 8.40
C VAL A 73 18.53 -9.96 8.17
N ILE A 74 18.21 -11.25 8.32
CA ILE A 74 16.83 -11.76 8.16
C ILE A 74 15.92 -11.16 9.22
N LEU A 75 16.35 -11.12 10.48
CA LEU A 75 15.56 -10.55 11.58
C LEU A 75 15.34 -9.03 11.40
N GLY A 76 16.40 -8.31 11.04
CA GLY A 76 16.33 -6.86 10.76
C GLY A 76 15.45 -6.56 9.55
N GLY A 77 15.57 -7.37 8.50
CA GLY A 77 14.71 -7.31 7.31
C GLY A 77 13.25 -7.56 7.64
N PHE A 78 12.93 -8.63 8.38
CA PHE A 78 11.56 -8.94 8.76
C PHE A 78 10.91 -7.84 9.61
N LYS A 79 11.61 -7.36 10.64
CA LYS A 79 11.12 -6.26 11.50
C LYS A 79 10.89 -4.98 10.73
N GLY A 80 11.83 -4.62 9.84
CA GLY A 80 11.72 -3.43 9.00
C GLY A 80 10.67 -3.53 7.90
N GLY A 81 10.54 -4.72 7.31
CA GLY A 81 9.51 -5.06 6.33
C GLY A 81 8.11 -4.96 6.94
N LEU A 82 7.87 -5.59 8.10
CA LEU A 82 6.58 -5.48 8.79
C LEU A 82 6.22 -4.03 9.14
N LYS A 83 7.16 -3.26 9.68
CA LYS A 83 6.93 -1.84 10.02
C LYS A 83 6.56 -1.02 8.79
N THR A 84 7.28 -1.21 7.69
CA THR A 84 7.08 -0.42 6.46
C THR A 84 5.84 -0.86 5.70
N GLY A 85 5.61 -2.18 5.60
CA GLY A 85 4.43 -2.78 5.00
C GLY A 85 3.14 -2.42 5.74
N ALA A 86 3.12 -2.53 7.07
CA ALA A 86 1.96 -2.13 7.87
C ALA A 86 1.65 -0.63 7.74
N LYS A 87 2.69 0.22 7.71
CA LYS A 87 2.52 1.66 7.50
C LYS A 87 1.90 1.96 6.13
N LEU A 88 2.43 1.37 5.07
CA LEU A 88 1.90 1.57 3.71
C LEU A 88 0.50 1.00 3.56
N GLY A 89 0.24 -0.20 4.07
CA GLY A 89 -1.09 -0.80 4.11
C GLY A 89 -2.11 0.09 4.83
N ALA A 90 -1.76 0.65 5.99
CA ALA A 90 -2.64 1.57 6.71
C ALA A 90 -2.99 2.83 5.91
N TRP A 91 -2.00 3.43 5.23
CA TRP A 91 -2.25 4.61 4.37
C TRP A 91 -3.11 4.28 3.14
N THR A 92 -2.85 3.14 2.49
CA THR A 92 -3.65 2.69 1.34
C THR A 92 -5.08 2.35 1.76
N ALA A 93 -5.26 1.64 2.88
CA ALA A 93 -6.58 1.36 3.42
C ALA A 93 -7.35 2.64 3.71
N GLY A 94 -6.71 3.63 4.35
CA GLY A 94 -7.31 4.93 4.61
C GLY A 94 -7.69 5.69 3.34
N PHE A 95 -6.90 5.59 2.28
CA PHE A 95 -7.22 6.21 0.99
C PHE A 95 -8.44 5.55 0.33
N CYS A 96 -8.46 4.21 0.29
CA CYS A 96 -9.58 3.47 -0.30
C CYS A 96 -10.89 3.70 0.46
N THR A 97 -10.86 3.68 1.80
CA THR A 97 -12.06 3.94 2.61
C THR A 97 -12.58 5.36 2.44
N LEU A 98 -11.70 6.36 2.36
CA LEU A 98 -12.10 7.74 2.06
C LEU A 98 -12.67 7.88 0.65
N LYS A 99 -12.09 7.20 -0.35
CA LYS A 99 -12.60 7.19 -1.72
C LYS A 99 -14.03 6.66 -1.76
N GLU A 100 -14.28 5.51 -1.13
CA GLU A 100 -15.63 4.92 -1.04
C GLU A 100 -16.60 5.84 -0.30
N ALA A 101 -16.17 6.44 0.81
CA ALA A 101 -16.99 7.41 1.53
C ALA A 101 -17.39 8.61 0.66
N PHE A 102 -16.51 9.11 -0.20
CA PHE A 102 -16.84 10.20 -1.13
C PHE A 102 -17.74 9.76 -2.28
N THR A 103 -17.69 8.51 -2.71
CA THR A 103 -18.61 7.99 -3.74
C THR A 103 -20.05 7.83 -3.24
N LEU A 104 -20.28 7.74 -1.92
CA LEU A 104 -21.63 7.74 -1.35
C LEU A 104 -22.32 9.12 -1.43
N VAL A 105 -21.57 10.19 -1.71
CA VAL A 105 -22.15 11.53 -1.84
C VAL A 105 -22.71 11.69 -3.26
N PRO A 106 -24.02 11.97 -3.42
CA PRO A 106 -24.68 12.03 -4.75
C PRO A 106 -24.05 13.05 -5.72
N ALA A 107 -23.43 14.11 -5.19
CA ALA A 107 -22.74 15.12 -5.99
C ALA A 107 -21.43 14.62 -6.63
N LEU A 108 -20.83 13.56 -6.08
CA LEU A 108 -19.52 13.02 -6.47
C LEU A 108 -19.63 11.66 -7.18
N GLU A 109 -20.80 11.02 -7.12
CA GLU A 109 -21.10 9.73 -7.77
C GLU A 109 -20.79 9.76 -9.27
N ARG A 110 -21.09 10.86 -9.96
CA ARG A 110 -20.87 11.02 -11.42
C ARG A 110 -19.43 11.37 -11.80
N ARG A 111 -18.56 11.74 -10.85
CA ARG A 111 -17.20 12.23 -11.13
C ARG A 111 -16.18 11.56 -10.22
N LYS A 112 -15.79 10.31 -10.54
CA LYS A 112 -14.84 9.52 -9.72
C LYS A 112 -13.46 10.17 -9.65
N SER A 113 -13.03 10.87 -10.70
CA SER A 113 -11.85 11.75 -10.70
C SER A 113 -11.85 12.81 -9.59
N LEU A 114 -13.00 13.43 -9.27
CA LEU A 114 -13.11 14.40 -8.16
C LEU A 114 -13.10 13.71 -6.81
N ALA A 115 -13.79 12.57 -6.67
CA ALA A 115 -13.76 11.78 -5.44
C ALA A 115 -12.34 11.32 -5.09
N GLY A 116 -11.57 10.87 -6.11
CA GLY A 116 -10.15 10.51 -5.98
C GLY A 116 -9.26 11.70 -5.60
N ALA A 117 -9.47 12.88 -6.20
CA ALA A 117 -8.72 14.08 -5.86
C ALA A 117 -8.96 14.52 -4.40
N LEU A 118 -10.21 14.47 -3.94
CA LEU A 118 -10.59 14.81 -2.57
C LEU A 118 -10.06 13.79 -1.55
N SER A 119 -10.10 12.49 -1.84
CA SER A 119 -9.49 11.48 -0.96
C SER A 119 -7.98 11.65 -0.89
N GLY A 120 -7.32 11.93 -2.01
CA GLY A 120 -5.90 12.26 -2.08
C GLY A 120 -5.53 13.50 -1.26
N PHE A 121 -6.35 14.55 -1.33
CA PHE A 121 -6.20 15.76 -0.50
C PHE A 121 -6.32 15.43 1.00
N ASN A 122 -7.36 14.68 1.39
CA ASN A 122 -7.62 14.32 2.78
C ASN A 122 -6.51 13.45 3.36
N ILE A 123 -6.00 12.49 2.59
CA ILE A 123 -4.86 11.67 3.00
C ILE A 123 -3.59 12.50 3.12
N ALA A 124 -3.32 13.41 2.19
CA ALA A 124 -2.17 14.30 2.26
C ALA A 124 -2.26 15.26 3.46
N LEU A 125 -3.46 15.76 3.77
CA LEU A 125 -3.74 16.58 4.95
C LEU A 125 -3.54 15.78 6.24
N GLY A 126 -4.12 14.58 6.32
CA GLY A 126 -3.96 13.67 7.45
C GLY A 126 -2.50 13.30 7.69
N ALA A 127 -1.73 13.01 6.62
CA ALA A 127 -0.30 12.76 6.71
C ALA A 127 0.47 14.00 7.17
N SER A 128 0.13 15.18 6.66
CA SER A 128 0.77 16.44 7.05
C SER A 128 0.61 16.72 8.56
N LEU A 129 -0.60 16.50 9.09
CA LEU A 129 -0.90 16.63 10.51
C LEU A 129 -0.19 15.55 11.35
N PHE A 130 -0.24 14.30 10.90
CA PHE A 130 0.37 13.18 11.62
C PHE A 130 1.88 13.33 11.78
N TYR A 131 2.56 13.80 10.74
CA TYR A 131 4.01 14.01 10.76
C TYR A 131 4.42 15.42 11.23
N ARG A 132 3.47 16.25 11.70
CA ARG A 132 3.70 17.64 12.15
C ARG A 132 4.62 18.41 11.23
N LEU A 133 4.25 18.44 9.96
CA LEU A 133 5.12 19.03 8.96
C LEU A 133 5.24 20.54 9.09
N ARG A 134 6.43 21.05 8.74
CA ARG A 134 6.64 22.50 8.59
C ARG A 134 5.74 23.05 7.47
N PRO A 135 5.07 24.19 7.69
CA PRO A 135 4.07 24.72 6.78
C PRO A 135 4.61 25.03 5.37
N THR A 136 5.92 25.30 5.25
CA THR A 136 6.58 25.61 3.97
C THR A 136 6.62 24.45 2.95
N ILE A 137 6.61 23.19 3.40
CA ILE A 137 6.68 22.01 2.50
C ILE A 137 5.28 21.38 2.30
N SER A 138 4.28 21.87 3.02
CA SER A 138 2.89 21.40 2.96
C SER A 138 2.24 21.50 1.57
N PRO A 139 2.36 22.61 0.79
CA PRO A 139 1.56 22.77 -0.43
C PRO A 139 1.96 21.77 -1.53
N GLN A 140 3.26 21.47 -1.67
CA GLN A 140 3.74 20.51 -2.66
C GLN A 140 3.24 19.08 -2.39
N ARG A 141 3.10 18.70 -1.12
CA ARG A 141 2.61 17.37 -0.73
C ARG A 141 1.12 17.23 -0.89
N LEU A 142 0.38 18.30 -0.58
CA LEU A 142 -1.05 18.38 -0.88
C LEU A 142 -1.30 18.26 -2.38
N LEU A 143 -0.56 19.02 -3.19
CA LEU A 143 -0.66 18.96 -4.65
C LEU A 143 -0.34 17.56 -5.20
N LEU A 144 0.71 16.91 -4.69
CA LEU A 144 1.05 15.56 -5.11
C LEU A 144 -0.06 14.56 -4.74
N GLY A 145 -0.62 14.66 -3.53
CA GLY A 145 -1.74 13.83 -3.10
C GLY A 145 -2.98 14.02 -3.96
N THR A 146 -3.33 15.27 -4.28
CA THR A 146 -4.48 15.58 -5.14
C THR A 146 -4.27 15.08 -6.56
N LEU A 147 -3.07 15.25 -7.12
CA LEU A 147 -2.75 14.81 -8.48
C LEU A 147 -2.80 13.29 -8.59
N MET A 148 -2.17 12.58 -7.64
CA MET A 148 -2.20 11.11 -7.61
C MET A 148 -3.63 10.58 -7.43
N GLY A 149 -4.43 11.21 -6.57
CA GLY A 149 -5.84 10.87 -6.40
C GLY A 149 -6.67 11.11 -7.66
N LEU A 150 -6.42 12.21 -8.37
CA LEU A 150 -7.06 12.52 -9.65
C LEU A 150 -6.69 11.48 -10.72
N CYS A 151 -5.41 11.10 -10.82
CA CYS A 151 -4.98 10.04 -11.74
C CYS A 151 -5.66 8.71 -11.44
N ALA A 152 -5.80 8.34 -10.15
CA ALA A 152 -6.51 7.12 -9.76
C ALA A 152 -7.99 7.17 -10.16
N GLY A 153 -8.68 8.29 -9.93
CA GLY A 153 -10.08 8.42 -10.33
C GLY A 153 -10.28 8.47 -11.85
N LEU A 154 -9.35 9.05 -12.62
CA LEU A 154 -9.37 9.00 -14.09
C LEU A 154 -9.20 7.57 -14.62
N ALA A 155 -8.36 6.75 -13.97
CA ALA A 155 -8.21 5.35 -14.35
C ALA A 155 -9.50 4.55 -14.14
N GLU A 156 -10.25 4.87 -13.09
CA GLU A 156 -11.56 4.27 -12.83
C GLU A 156 -12.63 4.77 -13.81
N ASP A 157 -12.63 6.06 -14.14
CA ASP A 157 -13.52 6.64 -15.16
C ASP A 157 -13.27 5.93 -16.52
N MET A 158 -12.01 5.74 -16.91
CA MET A 158 -11.61 5.01 -18.12
C MET A 158 -12.07 3.55 -18.09
N LYS A 159 -11.88 2.85 -16.96
CA LYS A 159 -12.34 1.47 -16.79
C LYS A 159 -13.85 1.36 -16.95
N SER A 160 -14.63 2.30 -16.41
CA SER A 160 -16.08 2.29 -16.59
C SER A 160 -16.50 2.48 -18.06
N HIS A 161 -15.81 3.34 -18.81
CA HIS A 161 -16.09 3.52 -20.24
C HIS A 161 -15.85 2.23 -21.05
N LEU A 162 -14.76 1.50 -20.77
CA LEU A 162 -14.46 0.24 -21.46
C LEU A 162 -15.47 -0.87 -21.14
N GLN A 163 -16.01 -0.87 -19.92
CA GLN A 163 -16.99 -1.87 -19.49
C GLN A 163 -18.38 -1.61 -20.08
N GLU A 164 -18.70 -0.35 -20.42
CA GLU A 164 -19.92 0.01 -21.16
C GLU A 164 -19.85 -0.47 -22.62
N GLU A 165 -18.64 -0.48 -23.22
CA GLU A 165 -18.42 -0.89 -24.61
C GLU A 165 -18.42 -2.42 -24.80
N ASN A 166 -18.01 -3.21 -23.80
CA ASN A 166 -18.04 -4.68 -23.83
C ASN A 166 -19.03 -5.25 -22.80
N PRO A 167 -20.30 -5.51 -23.17
CA PRO A 167 -21.23 -6.18 -22.27
C PRO A 167 -20.73 -7.61 -21.97
N PRO A 168 -20.86 -8.09 -20.72
CA PRO A 168 -20.38 -9.41 -20.33
C PRO A 168 -21.06 -10.49 -21.18
N ILE A 169 -20.25 -11.38 -21.77
CA ILE A 169 -20.72 -12.56 -22.50
C ILE A 169 -21.52 -13.41 -21.52
N PRO A 170 -22.78 -13.80 -21.83
CA PRO A 170 -23.55 -14.64 -20.93
C PRO A 170 -22.84 -15.98 -20.78
N GLU A 171 -22.38 -16.29 -19.56
CA GLU A 171 -21.80 -17.59 -19.24
C GLU A 171 -22.89 -18.65 -19.40
N THR A 172 -22.80 -19.49 -20.44
CA THR A 172 -23.62 -20.69 -20.56
C THR A 172 -23.14 -21.70 -19.51
N THR A 173 -23.97 -21.90 -18.48
CA THR A 173 -24.10 -23.03 -17.54
C THR A 173 -22.94 -23.99 -17.37
#